data_AF-A0A4R7YNJ2-F1
#
_entry.id   AF-A0A4R7YNJ2-F1
#
_cell.length_a   1.000
_cell.length_b   1.000
_cell.length_c   1.000
_cell.angle_alpha   90.00
_cell.angle_beta   90.00
_cell.angle_gamma   90.00
#
_symmetry.space_group_name_H-M   'P 1'
#
loop_
_entity.id
_entity.type
_entity.pdbx_description
1 polymer ?
#
loop_
_entity_poly.entity_id
_entity_poly.type
_entity_poly.pdbx_seq_one_letter_code
_entity_poly.pdbx_strand_id
1 'polypeptide(L)'
;MKSLKETLTGRARPEQLVQTSLKNIARKAKREKKYRFRDLYRQINYGALKLAWLEINKKAAAGVDKITAAEFEKNLEENLQTILKSLKEKRYHAKLVRRKYIDKGNGKKRPLGIPALKDKIVQRAVTDILEAIFEQDFIENSYGYRPNKSAKEAVINLSEELNFGQYNYIVEADIKGFFDNIDHDWLIKMLEQRIDDQQLIRLIKKWLKAGILEEDNQIVYPKFGTPQGGIISPVLANIYLHFVLDNWFEKVIREITEGDTHFSRYADDYITAFRYRKDAEYFYSKMQERVNKFGLKLSLEKSSIILFSRFKKQGSKRFEFLGFEFSRSTSLRGKDIIKRRTSRKKLRKSIKNFRNWCKMMRNQKLKTLFKKLNAKLRGYYNYYGLIGNYDSLEEFFNISLKILYKWLNRRSQRKRMNWDKFEEIIGWYNVCKPKIVEKINRQLRLNFA
;
A
#
# COMPACT_ATOMS: atom_id res chain seq x y z
N MET A 1 52.07 21.36 -25.15
CA MET A 1 51.13 21.24 -24.02
C MET A 1 50.00 20.30 -24.40
N LYS A 2 50.25 19.01 -24.17
CA LYS A 2 49.45 17.88 -24.66
C LYS A 2 48.12 17.77 -23.91
N SER A 3 47.06 17.59 -24.69
CA SER A 3 45.78 17.02 -24.25
C SER A 3 46.03 15.67 -23.57
N LEU A 4 45.82 15.60 -22.26
CA LEU A 4 45.67 14.31 -21.58
C LEU A 4 44.22 13.87 -21.76
N LYS A 5 44.00 13.12 -22.84
CA LYS A 5 42.91 12.15 -22.97
C LYS A 5 43.00 11.20 -21.78
N GLU A 6 42.26 11.47 -20.71
CA GLU A 6 41.91 10.42 -19.76
C GLU A 6 40.95 9.45 -20.47
N THR A 7 41.55 8.34 -20.88
CA THR A 7 40.88 7.11 -21.30
C THR A 7 40.14 6.55 -20.08
N LEU A 8 38.93 7.07 -19.82
CA LEU A 8 38.01 6.48 -18.84
C LEU A 8 37.44 5.19 -19.41
N THR A 9 38.16 4.10 -19.14
CA THR A 9 37.60 2.76 -19.04
C THR A 9 36.20 2.82 -18.41
N GLY A 10 35.19 2.27 -19.10
CA GLY A 10 33.78 2.31 -18.73
C GLY A 10 33.47 1.61 -17.40
N ARG A 11 33.84 2.22 -16.27
CA ARG A 11 33.42 1.78 -14.94
C ARG A 11 31.97 2.22 -14.73
N ALA A 12 31.07 1.24 -14.68
CA ALA A 12 29.65 1.48 -14.39
C ALA A 12 29.50 2.32 -13.11
N ARG A 13 28.53 3.24 -13.10
CA ARG A 13 28.28 4.09 -11.93
C ARG A 13 27.99 3.20 -10.70
N PRO A 14 28.41 3.56 -9.47
CA PRO A 14 28.19 2.74 -8.27
C PRO A 14 26.74 2.30 -8.06
N GLU A 15 25.79 3.14 -8.46
CA GLU A 15 24.35 2.88 -8.46
C GLU A 15 23.95 1.72 -9.41
N GLN A 16 24.52 1.69 -10.62
CA GLN A 16 24.26 0.64 -11.61
C GLN A 16 24.81 -0.72 -11.15
N LEU A 17 25.96 -0.71 -10.47
CA LEU A 17 26.53 -1.92 -9.88
C LEU A 17 25.64 -2.51 -8.79
N VAL A 18 25.06 -1.66 -7.93
CA VAL A 18 24.14 -2.11 -6.87
C VAL A 18 22.85 -2.65 -7.46
N GLN A 19 22.26 -1.97 -8.45
CA GLN A 19 21.08 -2.50 -9.15
C GLN A 19 21.35 -3.85 -9.81
N THR A 20 22.55 -4.05 -10.35
CA THR A 20 22.96 -5.34 -10.94
C THR A 20 23.12 -6.41 -9.85
N SER A 21 23.71 -6.07 -8.71
CA SER A 21 23.82 -6.96 -7.55
C SER A 21 22.44 -7.39 -7.04
N LEU A 22 21.50 -6.45 -6.86
CA LEU A 22 20.13 -6.73 -6.43
C LEU A 22 19.39 -7.64 -7.43
N LYS A 23 19.57 -7.43 -8.74
CA LYS A 23 19.00 -8.32 -9.77
C LYS A 23 19.58 -9.73 -9.68
N ASN A 24 20.88 -9.87 -9.39
CA ASN A 24 21.50 -11.18 -9.21
C ASN A 24 21.01 -11.89 -7.94
N ILE A 25 20.82 -11.15 -6.84
CA ILE A 25 20.18 -11.67 -5.62
C ILE A 25 18.78 -12.19 -5.95
N ALA A 26 17.96 -11.40 -6.66
CA ALA A 26 16.62 -11.81 -7.05
C ALA A 26 16.60 -13.05 -7.96
N ARG A 27 17.48 -13.10 -8.96
CA ARG A 27 17.62 -14.29 -9.82
C ARG A 27 17.99 -15.54 -9.03
N LYS A 28 18.94 -15.43 -8.11
CA LYS A 28 19.34 -16.54 -7.24
C LYS A 28 18.20 -16.94 -6.30
N ALA A 29 17.49 -15.97 -5.71
CA ALA A 29 16.37 -16.22 -4.82
C ALA A 29 15.23 -16.99 -5.51
N LYS A 30 14.97 -16.65 -6.78
CA LYS A 30 13.97 -17.33 -7.63
C LYS A 30 14.39 -18.76 -8.00
N ARG A 31 15.67 -18.97 -8.34
CA ARG A 31 16.19 -20.30 -8.74
C ARG A 31 16.30 -21.25 -7.54
N GLU A 32 16.76 -20.75 -6.40
CA GLU A 32 17.08 -21.55 -5.23
C GLU A 32 16.21 -21.12 -4.03
N LYS A 33 14.98 -21.65 -3.97
CA LYS A 33 13.98 -21.27 -2.94
C LYS A 33 14.42 -21.54 -1.49
N LYS A 34 15.30 -22.53 -1.28
CA LYS A 34 15.82 -22.89 0.06
C LYS A 34 17.16 -22.21 0.38
N TYR A 35 17.74 -21.44 -0.55
CA TYR A 35 19.03 -20.82 -0.32
C TYR A 35 18.94 -19.73 0.75
N ARG A 36 19.90 -19.77 1.69
CA ARG A 36 20.06 -18.77 2.73
C ARG A 36 21.22 -17.84 2.37
N PHE A 37 20.91 -16.55 2.22
CA PHE A 37 21.85 -15.53 1.79
C PHE A 37 22.78 -15.09 2.92
N ARG A 38 24.09 -15.09 2.63
CA ARG A 38 25.16 -14.60 3.51
C ARG A 38 25.71 -13.28 2.99
N ASP A 39 26.45 -12.55 3.83
CA ASP A 39 27.15 -11.30 3.47
C ASP A 39 26.28 -10.18 2.89
N LEU A 40 24.97 -10.18 3.17
CA LEU A 40 24.05 -9.13 2.75
C LEU A 40 24.39 -7.76 3.38
N TYR A 41 24.91 -7.75 4.60
CA TYR A 41 25.32 -6.52 5.29
C TYR A 41 26.41 -5.77 4.50
N ARG A 42 27.30 -6.50 3.80
CA ARG A 42 28.35 -5.90 2.95
C ARG A 42 27.79 -5.23 1.70
N GLN A 43 26.57 -5.60 1.28
CA GLN A 43 25.89 -4.95 0.16
C GLN A 43 25.41 -3.53 0.49
N ILE A 44 25.36 -3.17 1.78
CA ILE A 44 25.08 -1.80 2.24
C ILE A 44 26.34 -0.94 2.06
N ASN A 45 26.69 -0.68 0.80
CA ASN A 45 27.85 0.13 0.40
C ASN A 45 27.43 1.57 0.04
N TYR A 46 28.41 2.41 -0.31
CA TYR A 46 28.16 3.80 -0.69
C TYR A 46 27.13 3.93 -1.83
N GLY A 47 27.22 3.08 -2.85
CA GLY A 47 26.27 3.06 -3.97
C GLY A 47 24.85 2.74 -3.51
N ALA A 48 24.67 1.78 -2.59
CA ALA A 48 23.36 1.43 -2.04
C ALA A 48 22.76 2.57 -1.21
N LEU A 49 23.59 3.25 -0.39
CA LEU A 49 23.13 4.41 0.36
C LEU A 49 22.77 5.61 -0.55
N LYS A 50 23.52 5.79 -1.64
CA LYS A 50 23.24 6.83 -2.64
C LYS A 50 21.96 6.54 -3.43
N LEU A 51 21.73 5.30 -3.84
CA LEU A 51 20.45 4.87 -4.43
C LEU A 51 19.29 5.11 -3.46
N ALA A 52 19.43 4.67 -2.21
CA ALA A 52 18.44 4.89 -1.18
C ALA A 52 18.11 6.39 -1.01
N TRP A 53 19.12 7.27 -1.02
CA TRP A 53 18.92 8.72 -0.98
C TRP A 53 18.04 9.26 -2.13
N LEU A 54 18.18 8.71 -3.33
CA LEU A 54 17.38 9.12 -4.49
C LEU A 54 15.91 8.71 -4.37
N GLU A 55 15.64 7.59 -3.68
CA GLU A 55 14.30 7.00 -3.55
C GLU A 55 13.50 7.55 -2.37
N ILE A 56 14.17 8.05 -1.31
CA ILE A 56 13.44 8.58 -0.15
C ILE A 56 12.68 9.87 -0.48
N ASN A 57 11.54 10.05 0.19
CA ASN A 57 10.77 11.28 0.06
C ASN A 57 11.46 12.46 0.77
N LYS A 58 12.13 13.32 0.00
CA LYS A 58 12.84 14.52 0.47
C LYS A 58 11.93 15.57 1.15
N LYS A 59 10.61 15.48 0.98
CA LYS A 59 9.63 16.38 1.63
C LYS A 59 9.09 15.85 2.95
N ALA A 60 9.54 14.68 3.39
CA ALA A 60 9.12 14.11 4.66
C ALA A 60 9.59 14.96 5.84
N ALA A 61 8.79 15.00 6.91
CA ALA A 61 9.18 15.69 8.13
C ALA A 61 10.45 15.09 8.75
N ALA A 62 11.25 15.94 9.37
CA ALA A 62 12.44 15.52 10.10
C ALA A 62 12.07 14.67 11.33
N GLY A 63 13.01 13.79 11.69
CA GLY A 63 12.92 12.95 12.89
C GLY A 63 13.28 13.74 14.15
N VAL A 64 13.68 13.03 15.21
CA VAL A 64 14.10 13.65 16.48
C VAL A 64 15.31 14.57 16.35
N ASP A 65 16.15 14.33 15.35
CA ASP A 65 17.38 15.10 15.09
C ASP A 65 17.15 16.38 14.30
N LYS A 66 15.92 16.64 13.85
CA LYS A 66 15.52 17.85 13.11
C LYS A 66 16.29 18.14 11.80
N ILE A 67 17.22 17.27 11.40
CA ILE A 67 17.96 17.36 10.14
C ILE A 67 16.98 17.16 8.97
N THR A 68 16.94 18.15 8.08
CA THR A 68 16.10 18.10 6.88
C THR A 68 16.84 17.49 5.70
N ALA A 69 16.10 17.02 4.68
CA ALA A 69 16.72 16.52 3.46
C ALA A 69 17.56 17.61 2.75
N ALA A 70 17.07 18.85 2.72
CA ALA A 70 17.78 19.96 2.07
C ALA A 70 19.11 20.28 2.77
N GLU A 71 19.16 20.20 4.10
CA GLU A 71 20.39 20.38 4.87
C GLU A 71 21.37 19.22 4.65
N PHE A 72 20.87 17.99 4.67
CA PHE A 72 21.67 16.80 4.42
C PHE A 72 22.27 16.76 3.00
N GLU A 73 21.54 17.29 2.02
CA GLU A 73 21.96 17.33 0.61
C GLU A 73 23.15 18.27 0.35
N LYS A 74 23.37 19.29 1.22
CA LYS A 74 24.50 20.23 1.07
C LYS A 74 25.85 19.52 1.10
N ASN A 75 26.03 18.58 2.02
CA ASN A 75 27.25 17.77 2.17
C ASN A 75 26.94 16.28 1.97
N LEU A 76 26.20 15.96 0.90
CA LEU A 76 25.65 14.63 0.68
C LEU A 76 26.71 13.52 0.75
N GLU A 77 27.83 13.68 0.04
CA GLU A 77 28.83 12.61 -0.08
C GLU A 77 29.50 12.30 1.26
N GLU A 78 29.91 13.34 1.99
CA GLU A 78 30.52 13.22 3.31
C GLU A 78 29.54 12.63 4.34
N ASN A 79 28.29 13.07 4.31
CA ASN A 79 27.23 12.54 5.17
C ASN A 79 27.00 11.04 4.93
N LEU A 80 26.95 10.61 3.66
CA LEU A 80 26.81 9.19 3.30
C LEU A 80 28.04 8.37 3.69
N GLN A 81 29.25 8.90 3.51
CA GLN A 81 30.49 8.25 3.95
C GLN A 81 30.54 8.09 5.47
N THR A 82 30.08 9.09 6.22
CA THR A 82 29.98 9.03 7.68
C THR A 82 29.03 7.92 8.13
N ILE A 83 27.87 7.80 7.48
CA ILE A 83 26.93 6.69 7.73
C ILE A 83 27.61 5.35 7.43
N LEU A 84 28.25 5.22 6.27
CA LEU A 84 28.92 3.98 5.87
C LEU A 84 30.04 3.59 6.85
N LYS A 85 30.87 4.54 7.28
CA LYS A 85 31.93 4.33 8.27
C LYS A 85 31.34 3.83 9.58
N SER A 86 30.25 4.46 10.07
CA SER A 86 29.56 4.03 11.28
C SER A 86 28.98 2.61 11.19
N LEU A 87 28.51 2.19 10.01
CA LEU A 87 28.03 0.84 9.76
C LEU A 87 29.18 -0.18 9.73
N LYS A 88 30.29 0.14 9.06
CA LYS A 88 31.48 -0.72 8.99
C LYS A 88 32.11 -0.94 10.37
N GLU A 89 32.24 0.13 11.14
CA GLU A 89 32.81 0.11 12.50
C GLU A 89 31.80 -0.39 13.56
N LYS A 90 30.59 -0.79 13.15
CA LYS A 90 29.51 -1.27 14.04
C LYS A 90 29.04 -0.26 15.10
N ARG A 91 29.42 1.02 14.96
CA ARG A 91 29.03 2.15 15.83
C ARG A 91 27.63 2.71 15.50
N TYR A 92 26.99 2.20 14.46
CA TYR A 92 25.62 2.61 14.10
C TYR A 92 24.62 2.31 15.23
N HIS A 93 23.94 3.36 15.69
CA HIS A 93 22.81 3.30 16.61
C HIS A 93 21.57 3.95 15.97
N ALA A 94 20.45 3.23 15.99
CA ALA A 94 19.16 3.73 15.52
C ALA A 94 18.69 4.84 16.47
N LYS A 95 18.35 6.01 15.93
CA LYS A 95 17.83 7.11 16.76
C LYS A 95 16.40 6.79 17.18
N LEU A 96 15.94 7.53 18.19
CA LEU A 96 14.55 7.50 18.61
C LEU A 96 13.63 7.88 17.45
N VAL A 97 12.47 7.24 17.38
CA VAL A 97 11.45 7.51 16.37
C VAL A 97 10.49 8.57 16.94
N ARG A 98 10.32 9.69 16.24
CA ARG A 98 9.46 10.78 16.71
C ARG A 98 7.99 10.44 16.46
N ARG A 99 7.13 10.47 17.49
CA ARG A 99 5.69 10.29 17.30
C ARG A 99 5.04 11.54 16.73
N LYS A 100 4.04 11.33 15.87
CA LYS A 100 3.08 12.34 15.44
C LYS A 100 1.72 11.70 15.24
N TYR A 101 0.67 12.30 15.82
CA TYR A 101 -0.69 11.81 15.62
C TYR A 101 -1.34 12.42 14.38
N ILE A 102 -2.02 11.59 13.60
CA ILE A 102 -2.81 12.01 12.43
C ILE A 102 -4.26 11.61 12.65
N ASP A 103 -5.20 12.54 12.47
CA ASP A 103 -6.61 12.25 12.61
C ASP A 103 -7.08 11.20 11.59
N LYS A 104 -7.69 10.12 12.10
CA LYS A 104 -8.43 9.16 11.30
C LYS A 104 -9.84 9.73 11.11
N GLY A 105 -10.43 9.51 9.93
CA GLY A 105 -11.78 9.99 9.61
C GLY A 105 -12.91 9.48 10.51
N ASN A 106 -12.62 8.61 11.47
CA ASN A 106 -13.56 8.05 12.44
C ASN A 106 -13.35 8.64 13.87
N GLY A 107 -12.68 9.79 13.99
CA GLY A 107 -12.41 10.46 15.28
C GLY A 107 -11.23 9.88 16.08
N LYS A 108 -10.78 8.67 15.78
CA LYS A 108 -9.55 8.08 16.35
C LYS A 108 -8.31 8.74 15.75
N LYS A 109 -7.19 8.80 16.49
CA LYS A 109 -5.90 9.24 15.95
C LYS A 109 -5.06 8.02 15.53
N ARG A 110 -4.33 8.12 14.41
CA ARG A 110 -3.33 7.13 13.99
C ARG A 110 -1.95 7.62 14.44
N PRO A 111 -1.24 6.86 15.27
CA PRO A 111 0.13 7.19 15.63
C PRO A 111 1.06 6.96 14.42
N LEU A 112 1.86 7.95 14.05
CA LEU A 112 2.91 7.83 13.05
C LEU A 112 4.27 8.04 13.73
N GLY A 113 5.18 7.09 13.56
CA GLY A 113 6.59 7.22 13.86
C GLY A 113 7.36 7.80 12.68
N ILE A 114 8.13 8.86 12.94
CA ILE A 114 8.96 9.54 11.95
C ILE A 114 10.43 9.27 12.34
N PRO A 115 11.12 8.34 11.65
CA PRO A 115 12.52 8.07 11.93
C PRO A 115 13.43 9.24 11.50
N ALA A 116 14.64 9.26 12.04
CA ALA A 116 15.70 10.15 11.59
C ALA A 116 16.06 9.92 10.12
N LEU A 117 16.58 10.94 9.45
CA LEU A 117 16.90 10.87 8.02
C LEU A 117 17.97 9.81 7.72
N LYS A 118 19.02 9.74 8.53
CA LYS A 118 20.07 8.71 8.41
C LYS A 118 19.46 7.30 8.48
N ASP A 119 18.49 7.09 9.38
CA ASP A 119 17.87 5.79 9.60
C ASP A 119 16.95 5.44 8.42
N LYS A 120 16.25 6.42 7.85
CA LYS A 120 15.47 6.26 6.61
C LYS A 120 16.34 5.78 5.44
N ILE A 121 17.53 6.37 5.25
CA ILE A 121 18.44 5.99 4.16
C ILE A 121 18.89 4.53 4.33
N VAL A 122 19.38 4.17 5.53
CA VAL A 122 19.84 2.80 5.78
C VAL A 122 18.68 1.80 5.73
N GLN A 123 17.50 2.16 6.26
CA GLN A 123 16.30 1.34 6.14
C GLN A 123 15.92 1.10 4.68
N ARG A 124 15.97 2.11 3.81
CA ARG A 124 15.66 1.95 2.39
C ARG A 124 16.64 1.00 1.71
N ALA A 125 17.95 1.17 1.92
CA ALA A 125 18.95 0.26 1.36
C ALA A 125 18.74 -1.21 1.79
N VAL A 126 18.36 -1.44 3.07
CA VAL A 126 18.00 -2.79 3.54
C VAL A 126 16.69 -3.26 2.95
N THR A 127 15.72 -2.37 2.77
CA THR A 127 14.43 -2.68 2.14
C THR A 127 14.64 -3.20 0.72
N ASP A 128 15.52 -2.59 -0.07
CA ASP A 128 15.84 -3.03 -1.44
C ASP A 128 16.40 -4.46 -1.46
N ILE A 129 17.27 -4.79 -0.50
CA ILE A 129 17.83 -6.15 -0.35
C ILE A 129 16.73 -7.15 0.02
N LEU A 130 15.86 -6.81 0.98
CA LEU A 130 14.75 -7.67 1.40
C LEU A 130 13.73 -7.87 0.28
N GLU A 131 13.38 -6.81 -0.45
CA GLU A 131 12.50 -6.87 -1.62
C GLU A 131 13.12 -7.78 -2.70
N ALA A 132 14.41 -7.65 -2.99
CA ALA A 132 15.08 -8.52 -3.97
C ALA A 132 14.98 -10.01 -3.62
N ILE A 133 14.98 -10.38 -2.34
CA ILE A 133 14.91 -11.77 -1.87
C ILE A 133 13.45 -12.24 -1.81
N PHE A 134 12.63 -11.59 -0.99
CA PHE A 134 11.31 -12.09 -0.61
C PHE A 134 10.22 -11.85 -1.65
N GLU A 135 10.39 -10.89 -2.56
CA GLU A 135 9.46 -10.68 -3.67
C GLU A 135 9.36 -11.93 -4.58
N GLN A 136 10.40 -12.77 -4.60
CA GLN A 136 10.41 -14.03 -5.34
C GLN A 136 9.66 -15.17 -4.64
N ASP A 137 9.34 -15.01 -3.35
CA ASP A 137 8.61 -15.99 -2.54
C ASP A 137 7.14 -15.65 -2.38
N PHE A 138 6.83 -14.35 -2.37
CA PHE A 138 5.47 -13.88 -2.17
C PHE A 138 4.52 -14.40 -3.25
N ILE A 139 3.37 -14.90 -2.80
CA ILE A 139 2.30 -15.38 -3.67
C ILE A 139 1.79 -14.26 -4.59
N GLU A 140 1.30 -14.60 -5.78
CA GLU A 140 0.90 -13.60 -6.77
C GLU A 140 -0.28 -12.72 -6.31
N ASN A 141 -1.17 -13.30 -5.51
CA ASN A 141 -2.40 -12.66 -5.00
C ASN A 141 -2.19 -11.85 -3.71
N SER A 142 -0.93 -11.56 -3.35
CA SER A 142 -0.59 -10.57 -2.33
C SER A 142 -0.16 -9.27 -2.99
N TYR A 143 -0.80 -8.15 -2.69
CA TYR A 143 -0.63 -6.90 -3.45
C TYR A 143 -0.10 -5.74 -2.61
N GLY A 144 -0.42 -5.69 -1.32
CA GLY A 144 -0.12 -4.54 -0.48
C GLY A 144 1.38 -4.27 -0.36
N TYR A 145 1.79 -3.00 -0.47
CA TYR A 145 3.18 -2.54 -0.29
C TYR A 145 4.25 -3.27 -1.13
N ARG A 146 3.87 -3.84 -2.28
CA ARG A 146 4.80 -4.52 -3.19
C ARG A 146 5.09 -3.67 -4.44
N PRO A 147 6.31 -3.74 -4.98
CA PRO A 147 6.65 -3.04 -6.21
C PRO A 147 5.79 -3.56 -7.38
N ASN A 148 5.34 -2.65 -8.24
CA ASN A 148 4.54 -2.97 -9.43
C ASN A 148 3.21 -3.71 -9.17
N LYS A 149 2.70 -3.67 -7.93
CA LYS A 149 1.37 -4.18 -7.56
C LYS A 149 0.48 -3.04 -7.11
N SER A 150 -0.77 -3.01 -7.57
CA SER A 150 -1.72 -1.97 -7.19
C SER A 150 -2.99 -2.50 -6.53
N ALA A 151 -3.62 -1.67 -5.69
CA ALA A 151 -4.92 -2.00 -5.09
C ALA A 151 -6.01 -2.23 -6.15
N LYS A 152 -5.87 -1.58 -7.31
CA LYS A 152 -6.78 -1.80 -8.44
C LYS A 152 -6.59 -3.17 -9.06
N GLU A 153 -5.35 -3.61 -9.28
CA GLU A 153 -5.08 -4.96 -9.78
C GLU A 153 -5.69 -6.01 -8.86
N ALA A 154 -5.57 -5.84 -7.54
CA ALA A 154 -6.21 -6.74 -6.58
C ALA A 154 -7.74 -6.83 -6.79
N VAL A 155 -8.40 -5.67 -7.01
CA VAL A 155 -9.85 -5.58 -7.28
C VAL A 155 -10.23 -6.15 -8.65
N ILE A 156 -9.39 -5.94 -9.66
CA ILE A 156 -9.61 -6.45 -11.03
C ILE A 156 -9.49 -7.97 -11.02
N ASN A 157 -8.37 -8.51 -10.51
CA ASN A 157 -8.13 -9.95 -10.45
C ASN A 157 -9.20 -10.65 -9.61
N LEU A 158 -9.56 -10.11 -8.44
CA LEU A 158 -10.64 -10.68 -7.62
C LEU A 158 -11.97 -10.68 -8.39
N SER A 159 -12.26 -9.63 -9.16
CA SER A 159 -13.49 -9.56 -9.95
C SER A 159 -13.51 -10.56 -11.10
N GLU A 160 -12.41 -10.74 -11.80
CA GLU A 160 -12.28 -11.73 -12.86
C GLU A 160 -12.43 -13.14 -12.29
N GLU A 161 -11.72 -13.43 -11.20
CA GLU A 161 -11.76 -14.71 -10.51
C GLU A 161 -13.18 -15.07 -10.01
N LEU A 162 -13.88 -14.12 -9.36
CA LEU A 162 -15.25 -14.34 -8.92
C LEU A 162 -16.25 -14.47 -10.07
N ASN A 163 -15.94 -13.89 -11.23
CA ASN A 163 -16.82 -13.97 -12.40
C ASN A 163 -16.72 -15.33 -13.11
N PHE A 164 -15.51 -15.90 -13.18
CA PHE A 164 -15.25 -17.15 -13.90
C PHE A 164 -15.21 -18.40 -13.00
N GLY A 165 -14.79 -18.26 -11.75
CA GLY A 165 -14.69 -19.37 -10.80
C GLY A 165 -16.01 -19.71 -10.10
N GLN A 166 -16.04 -20.86 -9.44
CA GLN A 166 -17.24 -21.41 -8.79
C GLN A 166 -17.26 -21.11 -7.29
N TYR A 167 -17.28 -19.83 -6.94
CA TYR A 167 -17.29 -19.39 -5.55
C TYR A 167 -18.71 -19.03 -5.07
N ASN A 168 -19.08 -19.51 -3.88
CA ASN A 168 -20.38 -19.23 -3.27
C ASN A 168 -20.27 -18.53 -1.92
N TYR A 169 -19.12 -18.58 -1.27
CA TYR A 169 -18.89 -18.05 0.07
C TYR A 169 -17.65 -17.16 0.07
N ILE A 170 -17.76 -16.01 0.71
CA ILE A 170 -16.67 -15.04 0.86
C ILE A 170 -16.42 -14.87 2.35
N VAL A 171 -15.16 -14.97 2.77
CA VAL A 171 -14.73 -14.64 4.12
C VAL A 171 -13.89 -13.37 4.03
N GLU A 172 -14.45 -12.28 4.53
CA GLU A 172 -13.74 -11.02 4.77
C GLU A 172 -13.11 -11.10 6.16
N ALA A 173 -11.83 -10.74 6.29
CA ALA A 173 -11.16 -10.70 7.58
C ALA A 173 -10.10 -9.60 7.63
N ASP A 174 -9.95 -9.00 8.82
CA ASP A 174 -9.07 -7.86 9.09
C ASP A 174 -8.32 -8.10 10.42
N ILE A 175 -7.04 -7.76 10.46
CA ILE A 175 -6.20 -7.95 11.65
C ILE A 175 -6.19 -6.67 12.49
N LYS A 176 -6.57 -6.79 13.76
CA LYS A 176 -6.67 -5.65 14.67
C LYS A 176 -5.28 -5.16 15.07
N GLY A 177 -4.95 -3.93 14.67
CA GLY A 177 -3.72 -3.25 15.09
C GLY A 177 -2.46 -4.01 14.66
N PHE A 178 -2.46 -4.58 13.46
CA PHE A 178 -1.41 -5.48 12.99
C PHE A 178 0.00 -4.94 13.23
N PHE A 179 0.31 -3.72 12.77
CA PHE A 179 1.63 -3.12 12.92
C PHE A 179 2.08 -2.95 14.37
N ASP A 180 1.16 -2.87 15.33
CA ASP A 180 1.47 -2.65 16.75
C ASP A 180 1.67 -3.99 17.50
N ASN A 181 1.23 -5.11 16.92
CA ASN A 181 1.20 -6.44 17.55
C ASN A 181 2.17 -7.46 16.91
N ILE A 182 3.04 -7.05 15.97
CA ILE A 182 4.02 -7.96 15.35
C ILE A 182 4.98 -8.48 16.42
N ASP A 183 5.05 -9.80 16.59
CA ASP A 183 6.02 -10.44 17.47
C ASP A 183 7.42 -10.41 16.83
N HIS A 184 8.37 -9.81 17.55
CA HIS A 184 9.73 -9.64 17.04
C HIS A 184 10.44 -10.98 16.88
N ASP A 185 10.27 -11.93 17.80
CA ASP A 185 10.98 -13.20 17.76
C ASP A 185 10.51 -14.06 16.59
N TRP A 186 9.20 -14.08 16.33
CA TRP A 186 8.64 -14.72 15.13
C TRP A 186 9.14 -14.06 13.85
N LEU A 187 9.13 -12.72 13.77
CA LEU A 187 9.61 -11.99 12.60
C LEU A 187 11.08 -12.32 12.29
N ILE A 188 11.93 -12.39 13.32
CA ILE A 188 13.34 -12.75 13.12
C ILE A 188 13.48 -14.18 12.62
N LYS A 189 12.77 -15.15 13.22
CA LYS A 189 12.78 -16.55 12.75
C LYS A 189 12.35 -16.68 11.28
N MET A 190 11.38 -15.87 10.85
CA MET A 190 10.91 -15.82 9.46
C MET A 190 11.95 -15.22 8.52
N LEU A 191 12.65 -14.15 8.93
CA LEU A 191 13.75 -13.58 8.16
C LEU A 191 14.92 -14.58 8.00
N GLU A 192 15.25 -15.31 9.07
CA GLU A 192 16.35 -16.28 9.10
C GLU A 192 16.14 -17.49 8.17
N GLN A 193 14.90 -17.74 7.71
CA GLN A 193 14.61 -18.75 6.69
C GLN A 193 15.33 -18.50 5.37
N ARG A 194 15.55 -17.22 5.01
CA ARG A 194 16.24 -16.82 3.77
C ARG A 194 17.53 -16.07 4.02
N ILE A 195 17.77 -15.58 5.25
CA ILE A 195 18.92 -14.76 5.59
C ILE A 195 19.78 -15.50 6.61
N ASP A 196 21.04 -15.74 6.25
CA ASP A 196 22.09 -16.27 7.12
C ASP A 196 23.17 -15.20 7.35
N ASP A 197 22.72 -13.98 7.63
CA ASP A 197 23.58 -12.84 7.96
C ASP A 197 23.12 -12.19 9.28
N GLN A 198 23.81 -12.58 10.34
CA GLN A 198 23.52 -12.09 11.70
C GLN A 198 23.77 -10.59 11.86
N GLN A 199 24.61 -9.95 11.04
CA GLN A 199 24.85 -8.52 11.12
C GLN A 199 23.65 -7.73 10.58
N LEU A 200 23.09 -8.18 9.46
CA LEU A 200 21.85 -7.60 8.92
C LEU A 200 20.67 -7.81 9.87
N ILE A 201 20.52 -9.01 10.43
CA ILE A 201 19.48 -9.32 11.41
C ILE A 201 19.60 -8.44 12.66
N ARG A 202 20.81 -8.24 13.18
CA ARG A 202 21.07 -7.31 14.30
C ARG A 202 20.69 -5.87 13.97
N LEU A 203 20.95 -5.42 12.74
CA LEU A 203 20.56 -4.08 12.28
C LEU A 203 19.03 -3.91 12.27
N ILE A 204 18.29 -4.92 11.78
CA ILE A 204 16.82 -4.92 11.82
C ILE A 204 16.31 -4.92 13.27
N LYS A 205 16.89 -5.75 14.15
CA LYS A 205 16.56 -5.77 15.60
C LYS A 205 16.75 -4.40 16.25
N LYS A 206 17.79 -3.64 15.88
CA LYS A 206 18.01 -2.27 16.39
C LYS A 206 16.86 -1.33 16.04
N TRP A 207 16.27 -1.45 14.85
CA TRP A 207 15.10 -0.64 14.46
C TRP A 207 13.80 -1.07 15.14
N LEU A 208 13.61 -2.39 15.32
CA LEU A 208 12.43 -2.92 16.02
C LEU A 208 12.40 -2.51 17.49
N LYS A 209 13.57 -2.45 18.14
CA LYS A 209 13.72 -2.04 19.54
C LYS A 209 13.96 -0.54 19.74
N ALA A 210 13.97 0.25 18.66
CA ALA A 210 14.21 1.68 18.77
C ALA A 210 13.08 2.34 19.59
N GLY A 211 13.46 3.15 20.59
CA GLY A 211 12.51 3.87 21.41
C GLY A 211 11.71 4.89 20.60
N ILE A 212 10.46 5.09 20.99
CA ILE A 212 9.56 6.07 20.38
C ILE A 212 9.49 7.27 21.33
N LEU A 213 9.81 8.46 20.82
CA LEU A 213 9.65 9.72 21.53
C LEU A 213 8.22 10.23 21.30
N GLU A 214 7.38 10.17 22.34
CA GLU A 214 6.00 10.67 22.34
C GLU A 214 5.95 12.21 22.35
N GLU A 215 4.77 12.79 22.08
CA GLU A 215 4.59 14.26 22.00
C GLU A 215 4.75 14.95 23.37
N ASP A 216 4.64 14.20 24.46
CA ASP A 216 4.84 14.63 25.86
C ASP A 216 6.29 14.44 26.35
N ASN A 217 7.22 14.19 25.42
CA ASN A 217 8.65 13.90 25.67
C ASN A 217 8.94 12.59 26.43
N GLN A 218 7.95 11.71 26.61
CA GLN A 218 8.22 10.38 27.15
C GLN A 218 8.85 9.46 26.10
N ILE A 219 9.75 8.57 26.54
CA ILE A 219 10.36 7.56 25.68
C ILE A 219 9.73 6.21 25.98
N VAL A 220 9.07 5.64 24.97
CA VAL A 220 8.43 4.32 25.06
C VAL A 220 9.23 3.32 24.23
N TYR A 221 9.66 2.22 24.85
CA TYR A 221 10.34 1.13 24.14
C TYR A 221 9.32 0.07 23.70
N PRO A 222 9.10 -0.12 22.39
CA PRO A 222 8.14 -1.09 21.89
C PRO A 222 8.64 -2.52 22.17
N LYS A 223 7.84 -3.30 22.90
CA LYS A 223 8.05 -4.76 23.08
C LYS A 223 7.54 -5.55 21.88
N PHE A 224 6.52 -5.02 21.20
CA PHE A 224 5.87 -5.61 20.03
C PHE A 224 5.69 -4.56 18.95
N GLY A 225 5.43 -5.01 17.74
CA GLY A 225 5.10 -4.17 16.61
C GLY A 225 6.31 -3.60 15.87
N THR A 226 6.04 -2.78 14.87
CA THR A 226 7.03 -2.02 14.13
C THR A 226 6.65 -0.55 14.18
N PRO A 227 7.61 0.38 14.31
CA PRO A 227 7.30 1.80 14.26
C PRO A 227 6.55 2.14 12.96
N GLN A 228 5.28 2.56 13.09
CA GLN A 228 4.42 2.88 11.94
C GLN A 228 4.98 4.10 11.21
N GLY A 229 5.63 3.93 10.06
CA GLY A 229 6.28 5.02 9.32
C GLY A 229 7.80 4.84 9.13
N GLY A 230 8.37 3.76 9.65
CA GLY A 230 9.64 3.23 9.16
C GLY A 230 9.52 2.80 7.70
N ILE A 231 10.57 3.02 6.90
CA ILE A 231 10.58 2.66 5.47
C ILE A 231 10.60 1.13 5.30
N ILE A 232 11.24 0.44 6.25
CA ILE A 232 11.36 -1.02 6.24
C ILE A 232 10.10 -1.74 6.77
N SER A 233 9.27 -1.05 7.56
CA SER A 233 8.11 -1.65 8.23
C SER A 233 7.13 -2.36 7.28
N PRO A 234 6.77 -1.80 6.09
CA PRO A 234 5.87 -2.47 5.15
C PRO A 234 6.38 -3.81 4.61
N VAL A 235 7.69 -3.92 4.34
CA VAL A 235 8.28 -5.17 3.84
C VAL A 235 8.35 -6.21 4.94
N LEU A 236 8.72 -5.82 6.17
CA LEU A 236 8.69 -6.73 7.34
C LEU A 236 7.28 -7.24 7.62
N ALA A 237 6.29 -6.35 7.54
CA ALA A 237 4.87 -6.67 7.63
C ALA A 237 4.45 -7.74 6.61
N ASN A 238 4.85 -7.56 5.34
CA ASN A 238 4.53 -8.50 4.28
C ASN A 238 5.22 -9.85 4.46
N ILE A 239 6.49 -9.87 4.88
CA ILE A 239 7.21 -11.10 5.21
C ILE A 239 6.45 -11.84 6.32
N TYR A 240 6.07 -11.16 7.38
CA TYR A 240 5.32 -11.76 8.48
C TYR A 240 4.01 -12.40 8.01
N LEU A 241 3.17 -11.64 7.31
CA LEU A 241 1.88 -12.12 6.83
C LEU A 241 2.01 -13.21 5.76
N HIS A 242 3.10 -13.21 5.00
CA HIS A 242 3.37 -14.26 4.05
C HIS A 242 3.55 -15.63 4.73
N PHE A 243 4.28 -15.70 5.85
CA PHE A 243 4.41 -16.96 6.60
C PHE A 243 3.18 -17.32 7.41
N VAL A 244 2.49 -16.32 7.98
CA VAL A 244 1.34 -16.56 8.85
C VAL A 244 0.10 -16.96 8.05
N LEU A 245 -0.19 -16.24 6.96
CA LEU A 245 -1.40 -16.38 6.15
C LEU A 245 -1.11 -17.00 4.79
N ASP A 246 -0.30 -16.35 3.94
CA ASP A 246 -0.19 -16.74 2.52
C ASP A 246 0.28 -18.20 2.36
N ASN A 247 1.40 -18.56 2.98
CA ASN A 247 1.96 -19.91 2.94
C ASN A 247 1.06 -20.93 3.64
N TRP A 248 0.38 -20.53 4.70
CA TRP A 248 -0.56 -21.41 5.40
C TRP A 248 -1.79 -21.70 4.53
N PHE A 249 -2.32 -20.68 3.85
CA PHE A 249 -3.44 -20.84 2.94
C PHE A 249 -3.07 -21.75 1.76
N GLU A 250 -1.95 -21.45 1.09
CA GLU A 250 -1.51 -22.20 -0.09
C GLU A 250 -1.13 -23.65 0.20
N LYS A 251 -0.47 -23.93 1.33
CA LYS A 251 0.04 -25.28 1.63
C LYS A 251 -0.86 -26.13 2.51
N VAL A 252 -1.73 -25.51 3.32
CA VAL A 252 -2.53 -26.26 4.29
C VAL A 252 -4.01 -26.16 3.95
N ILE A 253 -4.52 -24.94 3.77
CA ILE A 253 -5.95 -24.77 3.49
C ILE A 253 -6.32 -25.34 2.12
N ARG A 254 -5.56 -25.00 1.07
CA ARG A 254 -5.86 -25.50 -0.28
C ARG A 254 -5.78 -27.02 -0.39
N GLU A 255 -4.91 -27.69 0.39
CA GLU A 255 -4.82 -29.15 0.40
C GLU A 255 -5.98 -29.82 1.14
N ILE A 256 -6.53 -29.17 2.18
CA ILE A 256 -7.63 -29.72 2.99
C ILE A 256 -9.00 -29.46 2.36
N THR A 257 -9.16 -28.33 1.66
CA THR A 257 -10.45 -27.93 1.07
C THR A 257 -10.75 -28.74 -0.18
N GLU A 258 -11.99 -29.23 -0.29
CA GLU A 258 -12.43 -30.02 -1.44
C GLU A 258 -12.83 -29.15 -2.64
N GLY A 259 -13.32 -27.93 -2.39
CA GLY A 259 -13.82 -27.03 -3.43
C GLY A 259 -12.79 -26.01 -3.92
N ASP A 260 -13.12 -25.30 -4.98
CA ASP A 260 -12.31 -24.18 -5.47
C ASP A 260 -12.14 -23.12 -4.38
N THR A 261 -10.90 -22.67 -4.19
CA THR A 261 -10.53 -21.65 -3.21
C THR A 261 -9.68 -20.56 -3.83
N HIS A 262 -9.95 -19.31 -3.44
CA HIS A 262 -9.16 -18.16 -3.83
C HIS A 262 -8.79 -17.32 -2.61
N PHE A 263 -7.58 -16.77 -2.61
CA PHE A 263 -7.07 -15.89 -1.57
C PHE A 263 -6.54 -14.62 -2.23
N SER A 264 -6.96 -13.46 -1.72
CA SER A 264 -6.48 -12.15 -2.16
C SER A 264 -6.19 -11.28 -0.95
N ARG A 265 -4.95 -10.79 -0.84
CA ARG A 265 -4.48 -9.98 0.30
C ARG A 265 -3.93 -8.64 -0.13
N TYR A 266 -4.32 -7.60 0.59
CA TYR A 266 -3.75 -6.27 0.49
C TYR A 266 -3.33 -5.78 1.88
N ALA A 267 -2.04 -5.94 2.19
CA ALA A 267 -1.49 -5.67 3.51
C ALA A 267 -2.19 -6.51 4.60
N ASP A 268 -2.88 -5.87 5.54
CA ASP A 268 -3.64 -6.45 6.66
C ASP A 268 -5.09 -6.84 6.30
N ASP A 269 -5.61 -6.31 5.20
CA ASP A 269 -6.96 -6.58 4.67
C ASP A 269 -6.88 -7.74 3.68
N TYR A 270 -7.66 -8.80 3.88
CA TYR A 270 -7.68 -9.95 2.98
C TYR A 270 -9.08 -10.55 2.84
N ILE A 271 -9.29 -11.16 1.67
CA ILE A 271 -10.51 -11.85 1.31
C ILE A 271 -10.17 -13.25 0.82
N THR A 272 -10.98 -14.20 1.28
CA THR A 272 -10.94 -15.57 0.77
C THR A 272 -12.30 -15.94 0.19
N ALA A 273 -12.28 -16.66 -0.93
CA ALA A 273 -13.46 -17.16 -1.60
C ALA A 273 -13.43 -18.70 -1.59
N PHE A 274 -14.60 -19.30 -1.32
CA PHE A 274 -14.78 -20.75 -1.23
C PHE A 274 -15.99 -21.18 -2.03
N ARG A 275 -15.90 -22.35 -2.66
CA ARG A 275 -17.05 -23.01 -3.31
C ARG A 275 -18.07 -23.52 -2.30
N TYR A 276 -17.62 -24.16 -1.22
CA TYR A 276 -18.48 -24.80 -0.22
C TYR A 276 -18.50 -24.04 1.11
N ARG A 277 -19.64 -24.15 1.81
CA ARG A 277 -19.84 -23.50 3.12
C ARG A 277 -18.94 -24.08 4.20
N LYS A 278 -18.82 -25.43 4.21
CA LYS A 278 -18.01 -26.17 5.17
C LYS A 278 -16.56 -25.71 5.18
N ASP A 279 -16.00 -25.46 3.99
CA ASP A 279 -14.61 -25.01 3.81
C ASP A 279 -14.43 -23.60 4.38
N ALA A 280 -15.39 -22.70 4.16
CA ALA A 280 -15.36 -21.34 4.69
C ALA A 280 -15.47 -21.31 6.22
N GLU A 281 -16.34 -22.12 6.81
CA GLU A 281 -16.51 -22.23 8.28
C GLU A 281 -15.27 -22.88 8.92
N TYR A 282 -14.73 -23.93 8.31
CA TYR A 282 -13.48 -24.56 8.73
C TYR A 282 -12.32 -23.55 8.72
N PHE A 283 -12.13 -22.85 7.59
CA PHE A 283 -11.10 -21.82 7.47
C PHE A 283 -11.27 -20.73 8.54
N TYR A 284 -12.49 -20.23 8.75
CA TYR A 284 -12.75 -19.19 9.74
C TYR A 284 -12.38 -19.62 11.16
N SER A 285 -12.75 -20.85 11.55
CA SER A 285 -12.40 -21.39 12.87
C SER A 285 -10.88 -21.52 13.08
N LYS A 286 -10.17 -22.09 12.09
CA LYS A 286 -8.72 -22.32 12.16
C LYS A 286 -7.90 -21.05 11.98
N MET A 287 -8.44 -20.05 11.31
CA MET A 287 -7.80 -18.76 11.13
C MET A 287 -7.61 -18.04 12.48
N GLN A 288 -8.59 -18.12 13.39
CA GLN A 288 -8.48 -17.53 14.73
C GLN A 288 -7.37 -18.19 15.56
N GLU A 289 -7.30 -19.53 15.56
CA GLU A 289 -6.23 -20.29 16.22
C GLU A 289 -4.86 -19.93 15.62
N ARG A 290 -4.77 -19.89 14.28
CA ARG A 290 -3.55 -19.61 13.54
C ARG A 290 -3.00 -18.23 13.88
N VAL A 291 -3.83 -17.19 13.79
CA VAL A 291 -3.43 -15.79 14.01
C VAL A 291 -3.00 -15.56 15.46
N ASN A 292 -3.70 -16.18 16.43
CA ASN A 292 -3.34 -16.12 17.85
C ASN A 292 -1.98 -16.75 18.14
N LYS A 293 -1.62 -17.86 17.47
CA LYS A 293 -0.31 -18.51 17.62
C LYS A 293 0.87 -17.58 17.31
N PHE A 294 0.65 -16.58 16.45
CA PHE A 294 1.65 -15.58 16.07
C PHE A 294 1.42 -14.22 16.78
N GLY A 295 0.73 -14.20 17.92
CA GLY A 295 0.54 -12.99 18.73
C GLY A 295 -0.40 -11.94 18.12
N LEU A 296 -1.09 -12.28 17.03
CA LEU A 296 -2.01 -11.38 16.34
C LEU A 296 -3.45 -11.61 16.80
N LYS A 297 -4.35 -10.65 16.56
CA LYS A 297 -5.78 -10.73 16.88
C LYS A 297 -6.63 -10.35 15.69
N LEU A 298 -7.70 -11.11 15.45
CA LEU A 298 -8.69 -10.80 14.42
C LEU A 298 -9.67 -9.74 14.87
N SER A 299 -10.16 -8.94 13.93
CA SER A 299 -11.23 -7.98 14.14
C SER A 299 -12.59 -8.66 13.93
N LEU A 300 -13.18 -9.23 14.98
CA LEU A 300 -14.49 -9.91 14.92
C LEU A 300 -15.62 -9.02 14.36
N GLU A 301 -15.58 -7.70 14.61
CA GLU A 301 -16.57 -6.74 14.08
C GLU A 301 -16.62 -6.66 12.54
N LYS A 302 -15.52 -7.04 11.88
CA LYS A 302 -15.39 -6.96 10.41
C LYS A 302 -15.31 -8.32 9.75
N SER A 303 -15.01 -9.36 10.53
CA SER A 303 -14.71 -10.66 9.97
C SER A 303 -16.01 -11.47 9.87
N SER A 304 -16.49 -11.72 8.65
CA SER A 304 -17.78 -12.38 8.44
C SER A 304 -17.78 -13.31 7.22
N ILE A 305 -18.60 -14.36 7.30
CA ILE A 305 -18.87 -15.27 6.19
C ILE A 305 -20.10 -14.74 5.43
N ILE A 306 -19.91 -14.49 4.14
CA ILE A 306 -20.89 -13.85 3.27
C ILE A 306 -21.28 -14.83 2.17
N LEU A 307 -22.58 -15.13 2.06
CA LEU A 307 -23.11 -15.87 0.92
C LEU A 307 -23.05 -14.98 -0.32
N PHE A 308 -22.26 -15.40 -1.31
CA PHE A 308 -22.01 -14.73 -2.58
C PHE A 308 -22.14 -15.71 -3.75
N SER A 309 -23.34 -16.28 -3.92
CA SER A 309 -23.58 -17.35 -4.91
C SER A 309 -24.20 -16.82 -6.20
N ARG A 310 -23.74 -17.37 -7.33
CA ARG A 310 -24.34 -17.17 -8.66
C ARG A 310 -25.76 -17.75 -8.77
N PHE A 311 -26.03 -18.84 -8.07
CA PHE A 311 -27.29 -19.59 -8.17
C PHE A 311 -28.37 -19.07 -7.20
N LYS A 312 -27.98 -18.52 -6.05
CA LYS A 312 -28.91 -17.98 -5.03
C LYS A 312 -28.89 -16.45 -4.98
N LYS A 313 -29.34 -15.79 -6.05
CA LYS A 313 -29.28 -14.33 -6.20
C LYS A 313 -30.05 -13.55 -5.13
N GLN A 314 -31.21 -14.04 -4.69
CA GLN A 314 -32.03 -13.38 -3.65
C GLN A 314 -31.36 -13.37 -2.26
N GLY A 315 -30.46 -14.33 -1.99
CA GLY A 315 -29.71 -14.41 -0.74
C GLY A 315 -28.27 -13.88 -0.82
N SER A 316 -27.79 -13.52 -2.03
CA SER A 316 -26.42 -13.06 -2.23
C SER A 316 -26.25 -11.67 -1.63
N LYS A 317 -25.41 -11.58 -0.59
CA LYS A 317 -25.09 -10.31 0.07
C LYS A 317 -23.97 -9.59 -0.68
N ARG A 318 -23.80 -8.30 -0.39
CA ARG A 318 -22.71 -7.47 -0.93
C ARG A 318 -21.57 -7.46 0.07
N PHE A 319 -20.33 -7.41 -0.41
CA PHE A 319 -19.14 -7.29 0.43
C PHE A 319 -18.28 -6.10 0.00
N GLU A 320 -17.46 -5.57 0.90
CA GLU A 320 -16.55 -4.45 0.62
C GLU A 320 -15.10 -4.93 0.55
N PHE A 321 -14.32 -4.43 -0.41
CA PHE A 321 -12.87 -4.67 -0.49
C PHE A 321 -12.18 -3.46 -1.10
N LEU A 322 -11.12 -2.96 -0.47
CA LEU A 322 -10.29 -1.85 -0.99
C LEU A 322 -11.07 -0.59 -1.40
N GLY A 323 -12.23 -0.37 -0.80
CA GLY A 323 -13.11 0.76 -1.06
C GLY A 323 -14.12 0.56 -2.20
N PHE A 324 -14.19 -0.63 -2.75
CA PHE A 324 -15.23 -1.06 -3.67
C PHE A 324 -16.21 -2.00 -2.97
N GLU A 325 -17.47 -1.95 -3.38
CA GLU A 325 -18.50 -2.88 -2.95
C GLU A 325 -18.83 -3.78 -4.15
N PHE A 326 -18.81 -5.10 -3.90
CA PHE A 326 -19.02 -6.13 -4.90
C PHE A 326 -20.43 -6.70 -4.76
N SER A 327 -21.08 -6.90 -5.90
CA SER A 327 -22.42 -7.47 -5.97
C SER A 327 -22.61 -8.28 -7.24
N ARG A 328 -23.38 -9.36 -7.16
CA ARG A 328 -23.88 -10.08 -8.35
C ARG A 328 -24.95 -9.23 -9.02
N SER A 329 -24.85 -9.07 -10.34
CA SER A 329 -25.82 -8.34 -11.16
C SER A 329 -25.99 -9.07 -12.49
N THR A 330 -27.08 -8.80 -13.19
CA THR A 330 -27.23 -9.20 -14.59
C THR A 330 -26.76 -8.07 -15.51
N SER A 331 -26.07 -8.43 -16.59
CA SER A 331 -25.77 -7.50 -17.67
C SER A 331 -27.05 -7.17 -18.44
N LEU A 332 -27.00 -6.13 -19.28
CA LEU A 332 -28.10 -5.78 -20.19
C LEU A 332 -28.45 -6.94 -21.17
N ARG A 333 -27.53 -7.90 -21.35
CA ARG A 333 -27.71 -9.08 -22.20
C ARG A 333 -28.05 -10.35 -21.41
N GLY A 334 -28.47 -10.22 -20.15
CA GLY A 334 -28.89 -11.33 -19.30
C GLY A 334 -27.75 -12.20 -18.72
N LYS A 335 -26.47 -11.90 -19.00
CA LYS A 335 -25.34 -12.64 -18.42
C LYS A 335 -25.12 -12.26 -16.95
N ASP A 336 -24.77 -13.23 -16.10
CA ASP A 336 -24.36 -12.96 -14.72
C ASP A 336 -22.98 -12.27 -14.73
N ILE A 337 -22.89 -11.13 -14.04
CA ILE A 337 -21.67 -10.32 -13.94
C ILE A 337 -21.45 -9.86 -12.51
N ILE A 338 -20.19 -9.60 -12.18
CA ILE A 338 -19.82 -8.89 -10.96
C ILE A 338 -19.92 -7.39 -11.20
N LYS A 339 -20.88 -6.73 -10.54
CA LYS A 339 -20.93 -5.25 -10.49
C LYS A 339 -20.09 -4.77 -9.32
N ARG A 340 -19.16 -3.87 -9.63
CA ARG A 340 -18.29 -3.17 -8.68
C ARG A 340 -18.73 -1.72 -8.58
N ARG A 341 -19.04 -1.25 -7.38
CA ARG A 341 -19.33 0.17 -7.14
C ARG A 341 -18.42 0.76 -6.08
N THR A 342 -18.18 2.06 -6.09
CA THR A 342 -17.51 2.73 -4.97
C THR A 342 -18.33 2.51 -3.69
N SER A 343 -17.69 2.06 -2.61
CA SER A 343 -18.36 1.88 -1.32
C SER A 343 -19.06 3.19 -0.92
N ARG A 344 -20.32 3.09 -0.48
CA ARG A 344 -21.14 4.25 -0.08
C ARG A 344 -20.44 5.07 1.02
N LYS A 345 -19.75 4.40 1.94
CA LYS A 345 -18.95 5.05 3.00
C LYS A 345 -17.81 5.87 2.41
N LYS A 346 -17.10 5.32 1.41
CA LYS A 346 -15.98 5.99 0.73
C LYS A 346 -16.44 7.13 -0.18
N LEU A 347 -17.56 6.96 -0.88
CA LEU A 347 -18.18 8.00 -1.71
C LEU A 347 -18.58 9.20 -0.84
N ARG A 348 -19.35 8.96 0.23
CA ARG A 348 -19.75 10.02 1.18
C ARG A 348 -18.55 10.73 1.80
N LYS A 349 -17.51 9.97 2.18
CA LYS A 349 -16.26 10.54 2.71
C LYS A 349 -15.55 11.41 1.66
N SER A 350 -15.51 10.96 0.40
CA SER A 350 -14.90 11.72 -0.71
C SER A 350 -15.66 13.03 -0.96
N ILE A 351 -17.00 12.99 -0.95
CA ILE A 351 -17.86 14.18 -1.07
C ILE A 351 -17.62 15.14 0.10
N LYS A 352 -17.56 14.64 1.34
CA LYS A 352 -17.28 15.46 2.53
C LYS A 352 -15.91 16.15 2.43
N ASN A 353 -14.88 15.40 2.03
CA ASN A 353 -13.54 15.93 1.82
C ASN A 353 -13.50 16.97 0.70
N PHE A 354 -14.24 16.73 -0.40
CA PHE A 354 -14.36 17.68 -1.50
C PHE A 354 -15.03 18.99 -1.04
N ARG A 355 -16.12 18.88 -0.28
CA ARG A 355 -16.82 20.04 0.31
C ARG A 355 -15.90 20.87 1.21
N ASN A 356 -15.13 20.21 2.08
CA ASN A 356 -14.17 20.90 2.95
C ASN A 356 -13.05 21.57 2.15
N TRP A 357 -12.56 20.91 1.11
CA TRP A 357 -11.56 21.49 0.21
C TRP A 357 -12.11 22.72 -0.55
N CYS A 358 -13.34 22.67 -1.08
CA CYS A 358 -13.97 23.84 -1.70
C CYS A 358 -14.10 25.00 -0.70
N LYS A 359 -14.45 24.72 0.56
CA LYS A 359 -14.50 25.73 1.63
C LYS A 359 -13.13 26.38 1.87
N MET A 360 -12.04 25.60 1.87
CA MET A 360 -10.68 26.14 2.05
C MET A 360 -10.20 26.95 0.84
N MET A 361 -10.54 26.53 -0.38
CA MET A 361 -10.10 27.16 -1.62
C MET A 361 -10.98 28.34 -2.05
N ARG A 362 -12.00 28.71 -1.27
CA ARG A 362 -13.00 29.74 -1.61
C ARG A 362 -12.39 31.10 -2.02
N ASN A 363 -11.24 31.46 -1.46
CA ASN A 363 -10.58 32.75 -1.72
C ASN A 363 -9.56 32.71 -2.88
N GLN A 364 -9.30 31.55 -3.49
CA GLN A 364 -8.23 31.37 -4.47
C GLN A 364 -8.66 31.78 -5.89
N LYS A 365 -7.73 32.28 -6.71
CA LYS A 365 -8.01 32.64 -8.13
C LYS A 365 -8.60 31.44 -8.90
N LEU A 366 -9.56 31.70 -9.80
CA LEU A 366 -10.29 30.64 -10.54
C LEU A 366 -9.34 29.71 -11.30
N LYS A 367 -8.34 30.23 -12.03
CA LYS A 367 -7.33 29.43 -12.73
C LYS A 367 -6.62 28.42 -11.82
N THR A 368 -6.23 28.84 -10.61
CA THR A 368 -5.59 27.96 -9.61
C THR A 368 -6.58 26.94 -9.05
N LEU A 369 -7.82 27.36 -8.79
CA LEU A 369 -8.89 26.50 -8.30
C LEU A 369 -9.18 25.36 -9.30
N PHE A 370 -9.42 25.69 -10.57
CA PHE A 370 -9.74 24.71 -11.61
C PHE A 370 -8.57 23.78 -11.95
N LYS A 371 -7.32 24.28 -11.93
CA LYS A 371 -6.13 23.42 -12.06
C LYS A 371 -6.07 22.37 -10.94
N LYS A 372 -6.32 22.78 -9.69
CA LYS A 372 -6.38 21.87 -8.53
C LYS A 372 -7.61 20.95 -8.57
N LEU A 373 -8.75 21.44 -9.06
CA LEU A 373 -9.97 20.65 -9.28
C LEU A 373 -9.69 19.50 -10.24
N ASN A 374 -9.13 19.79 -11.40
CA ASN A 374 -8.79 18.79 -12.41
C ASN A 374 -7.76 17.78 -11.89
N ALA A 375 -6.79 18.20 -11.09
CA ALA A 375 -5.88 17.27 -10.42
C ALA A 375 -6.62 16.32 -9.45
N LYS A 376 -7.61 16.82 -8.68
CA LYS A 376 -8.41 16.00 -7.75
C LYS A 376 -9.34 15.03 -8.47
N LEU A 377 -10.08 15.51 -9.49
CA LEU A 377 -10.99 14.69 -10.29
C LEU A 377 -10.20 13.59 -11.01
N ARG A 378 -9.08 13.93 -11.67
CA ARG A 378 -8.19 12.93 -12.29
C ARG A 378 -7.69 11.90 -11.28
N GLY A 379 -7.28 12.33 -10.08
CA GLY A 379 -6.88 11.38 -9.03
C GLY A 379 -8.00 10.42 -8.63
N TYR A 380 -9.23 10.93 -8.49
CA TYR A 380 -10.41 10.13 -8.16
C TYR A 380 -10.76 9.14 -9.27
N TYR A 381 -10.80 9.58 -10.53
CA TYR A 381 -11.06 8.72 -11.68
C TYR A 381 -9.95 7.72 -11.92
N ASN A 382 -8.69 8.10 -11.67
CA ASN A 382 -7.60 7.15 -11.73
C ASN A 382 -7.89 6.00 -10.77
N TYR A 383 -8.22 6.26 -9.50
CA TYR A 383 -8.47 5.19 -8.53
C TYR A 383 -9.76 4.39 -8.79
N TYR A 384 -10.90 5.08 -8.91
CA TYR A 384 -12.24 4.46 -8.97
C TYR A 384 -12.74 4.19 -10.40
N GLY A 385 -12.00 4.60 -11.43
CA GLY A 385 -12.33 4.44 -12.86
C GLY A 385 -12.22 3.01 -13.35
N LEU A 386 -12.96 2.08 -12.73
CA LEU A 386 -13.06 0.68 -13.11
C LEU A 386 -14.36 0.41 -13.88
N ILE A 387 -14.35 -0.61 -14.72
CA ILE A 387 -15.49 -1.11 -15.50
C ILE A 387 -16.59 -1.54 -14.51
N GLY A 388 -17.80 -1.02 -14.72
CA GLY A 388 -18.97 -1.26 -13.86
C GLY A 388 -19.21 -0.20 -12.78
N ASN A 389 -18.30 0.77 -12.60
CA ASN A 389 -18.39 1.82 -11.57
C ASN A 389 -18.76 3.21 -12.11
N TYR A 390 -19.16 3.33 -13.38
CA TYR A 390 -19.42 4.64 -14.01
C TYR A 390 -20.47 5.47 -13.25
N ASP A 391 -21.59 4.85 -12.87
CA ASP A 391 -22.69 5.50 -12.15
C ASP A 391 -22.20 6.24 -10.89
N SER A 392 -21.29 5.63 -10.11
CA SER A 392 -20.75 6.27 -8.89
C SER A 392 -19.72 7.36 -9.18
N LEU A 393 -19.04 7.31 -10.33
CA LEU A 393 -18.16 8.39 -10.78
C LEU A 393 -18.97 9.61 -11.22
N GLU A 394 -20.05 9.36 -11.95
CA GLU A 394 -21.00 10.38 -12.38
C GLU A 394 -21.72 11.02 -11.19
N GLU A 395 -22.20 10.22 -10.23
CA GLU A 395 -22.79 10.72 -8.98
C GLU A 395 -21.80 11.64 -8.24
N PHE A 396 -20.54 11.20 -8.09
CA PHE A 396 -19.51 12.01 -7.45
C PHE A 396 -19.25 13.33 -8.22
N PHE A 397 -19.19 13.28 -9.55
CA PHE A 397 -18.96 14.43 -10.40
C PHE A 397 -20.10 15.44 -10.29
N ASN A 398 -21.35 14.99 -10.45
CA ASN A 398 -22.54 15.82 -10.39
C ASN A 398 -22.69 16.51 -9.02
N ILE A 399 -22.47 15.77 -7.93
CA ILE A 399 -22.48 16.35 -6.58
C ILE A 399 -21.32 17.34 -6.39
N SER A 400 -20.13 17.02 -6.91
CA SER A 400 -18.97 17.91 -6.84
C SER A 400 -19.21 19.23 -7.57
N LEU A 401 -19.83 19.19 -8.75
CA LEU A 401 -20.21 20.39 -9.50
C LEU A 401 -21.24 21.24 -8.74
N LYS A 402 -22.28 20.62 -8.18
CA LYS A 402 -23.27 21.32 -7.34
C LYS A 402 -22.63 21.99 -6.13
N ILE A 403 -21.67 21.33 -5.48
CA ILE A 403 -20.91 21.89 -4.35
C ILE A 403 -20.05 23.07 -4.81
N LEU A 404 -19.34 22.93 -5.93
CA LEU A 404 -18.51 23.99 -6.48
C LEU A 404 -19.34 25.21 -6.85
N TYR A 405 -20.45 25.02 -7.57
CA TYR A 405 -21.43 26.05 -7.91
C TYR A 405 -21.88 26.82 -6.67
N LYS A 406 -22.29 26.10 -5.62
CA LYS A 406 -22.70 26.70 -4.33
C LYS A 406 -21.61 27.57 -3.70
N TRP A 407 -20.35 27.14 -3.74
CA TRP A 407 -19.25 27.89 -3.13
C TRP A 407 -18.77 29.07 -3.97
N LEU A 408 -18.80 28.96 -5.31
CA LEU A 408 -18.50 30.06 -6.20
C LEU A 408 -19.54 31.19 -6.07
N ASN A 409 -20.81 30.85 -5.97
CA ASN A 409 -21.89 31.82 -5.73
C ASN A 409 -21.82 32.49 -4.36
N ARG A 410 -21.13 31.89 -3.38
CA ARG A 410 -20.89 32.49 -2.06
C ARG A 410 -19.65 33.36 -1.99
N ARG A 411 -18.83 33.39 -3.04
CA ARG A 411 -17.59 34.16 -3.09
C ARG A 411 -17.83 35.61 -3.50
N SER A 412 -18.85 35.85 -4.31
CA SER A 412 -19.19 37.17 -4.84
C SER A 412 -20.39 37.74 -4.08
N GLN A 413 -20.31 39.01 -3.68
CA GLN A 413 -21.45 39.80 -3.22
C GLN A 413 -22.33 40.29 -4.40
N ARG A 414 -21.93 40.00 -5.66
CA ARG A 414 -22.66 40.40 -6.88
C ARG A 414 -23.73 39.38 -7.28
N LYS A 415 -24.56 39.74 -8.27
CA LYS A 415 -25.66 38.93 -8.84
C LYS A 415 -25.28 37.44 -8.96
N ARG A 416 -26.18 36.57 -8.47
CA ARG A 416 -26.02 35.10 -8.50
C ARG A 416 -25.70 34.63 -9.92
N MET A 417 -24.68 33.78 -10.06
CA MET A 417 -24.36 33.13 -11.32
C MET A 417 -25.41 32.05 -11.61
N ASN A 418 -26.04 32.09 -12.80
CA ASN A 418 -26.96 31.06 -13.27
C ASN A 418 -26.18 29.79 -13.66
N TRP A 419 -26.89 28.66 -13.77
CA TRP A 419 -26.27 27.37 -14.08
C TRP A 419 -25.62 27.36 -15.48
N ASP A 420 -26.23 28.03 -16.47
CA ASP A 420 -25.70 28.08 -17.84
C ASP A 420 -24.31 28.76 -17.89
N LYS A 421 -24.17 29.91 -17.21
CA LYS A 421 -22.86 30.58 -17.06
C LYS A 421 -21.84 29.73 -16.32
N PHE A 422 -22.28 28.87 -15.40
CA PHE A 422 -21.38 27.94 -14.72
C PHE A 422 -20.92 26.82 -15.64
N GLU A 423 -21.78 26.31 -16.53
CA GLU A 423 -21.41 25.33 -17.55
C GLU A 423 -20.43 25.92 -18.57
N GLU A 424 -20.60 27.17 -19.00
CA GLU A 424 -19.63 27.88 -19.84
C GLU A 424 -18.24 27.95 -19.17
N ILE A 425 -18.20 28.30 -17.87
CA ILE A 425 -16.95 28.34 -17.10
C ILE A 425 -16.33 26.94 -16.99
N ILE A 426 -17.14 25.91 -16.77
CA ILE A 426 -16.68 24.51 -16.74
C ILE A 426 -16.04 24.13 -18.10
N GLY A 427 -16.69 24.52 -19.20
CA GLY A 427 -16.18 24.32 -20.55
C GLY A 427 -14.85 25.02 -20.78
N TRP A 428 -14.77 26.31 -20.41
CA TRP A 428 -13.57 27.13 -20.61
C TRP A 428 -12.34 26.61 -19.86
N TYR A 429 -12.53 26.09 -18.63
CA TYR A 429 -11.45 25.50 -17.84
C TYR A 429 -11.24 23.99 -18.09
N ASN A 430 -11.94 23.42 -19.07
CA ASN A 430 -11.87 22.02 -19.48
C ASN A 430 -11.88 21.05 -18.29
N VAL A 431 -12.97 21.09 -17.50
CA VAL A 431 -13.07 20.23 -16.31
C VAL A 431 -13.12 18.76 -16.71
N CYS A 432 -12.30 17.94 -16.05
CA CYS A 432 -12.22 16.52 -16.35
C CYS A 432 -13.56 15.81 -16.08
N LYS A 433 -14.16 15.24 -17.13
CA LYS A 433 -15.36 14.40 -17.06
C LYS A 433 -15.04 13.00 -16.51
N PRO A 434 -16.02 12.30 -15.92
CA PRO A 434 -15.87 10.90 -15.49
C PRO A 434 -15.36 10.02 -16.63
N LYS A 435 -14.34 9.20 -16.34
CA LYS A 435 -13.74 8.29 -17.31
C LYS A 435 -13.39 6.96 -16.65
N ILE A 436 -13.68 5.87 -17.33
CA ILE A 436 -13.16 4.54 -17.00
C ILE A 436 -11.71 4.47 -17.51
N VAL A 437 -10.80 4.15 -16.60
CA VAL A 437 -9.35 4.11 -16.85
C VAL A 437 -8.86 2.66 -16.99
N GLU A 438 -9.62 1.68 -16.49
CA GLU A 438 -9.36 0.25 -16.68
C GLU A 438 -9.34 -0.11 -18.18
N LYS A 439 -8.24 -0.71 -18.63
CA LYS A 439 -8.12 -1.24 -19.98
C LYS A 439 -8.85 -2.58 -20.03
N ILE A 440 -9.70 -2.77 -21.05
CA ILE A 440 -10.44 -4.02 -21.24
C ILE A 440 -9.45 -5.13 -21.58
N ASN A 441 -9.30 -6.11 -20.69
CA ASN A 441 -8.58 -7.35 -21.00
C ASN A 441 -9.37 -8.16 -22.05
N ARG A 442 -8.67 -8.89 -22.94
CA ARG A 442 -9.27 -9.61 -24.09
C ARG A 442 -10.43 -10.54 -23.69
N GLN A 443 -10.40 -11.11 -22.48
CA GLN A 443 -11.46 -11.97 -21.91
C GLN A 443 -12.75 -11.21 -21.54
N LEU A 444 -12.68 -9.94 -21.13
CA LEU A 444 -13.87 -9.13 -20.82
C LEU A 444 -14.58 -8.64 -22.08
N ARG A 445 -13.90 -8.59 -23.24
CA ARG A 445 -14.54 -8.23 -24.52
C ARG A 445 -15.69 -9.18 -24.87
N LEU A 446 -15.59 -10.47 -24.56
CA LEU A 446 -16.63 -11.47 -24.88
C LEU A 446 -17.92 -11.32 -24.05
N ASN A 447 -17.90 -10.54 -22.98
CA ASN A 447 -19.05 -10.36 -22.08
C ASN A 447 -19.68 -8.96 -22.15
N PHE A 448 -18.93 -7.94 -22.57
CA PHE A 448 -19.45 -6.58 -22.78
C PHE A 448 -19.75 -6.27 -24.25
N ALA A 449 -19.20 -7.02 -25.21
CA ALA A 449 -19.51 -6.92 -26.64
C ALA A 449 -20.68 -7.80 -27.03
#